data_AF-A0A972W1R2-F1
#
_entry.id   AF-A0A972W1R2-F1
#
_cell.length_a   1.000
_cell.length_b   1.000
_cell.length_c   1.000
_cell.angle_alpha   90.00
_cell.angle_beta   90.00
_cell.angle_gamma   90.00
#
_symmetry.space_group_name_H-M   'P 1'
#
loop_
_entity.id
_entity.type
_entity.pdbx_description
1 polymer ?
#
loop_
_entity_poly.entity_id
_entity_poly.type
_entity_poly.pdbx_seq_one_letter_code
_entity_poly.pdbx_strand_id
1 'polypeptide(L)'
;GKIGYNEDSINAVKFLLLKKQLKKNIDTQTLEDVACLVFLEFYFLQFSEKYSENKLIGIIQKTWKKMSDKGHKAVLELKFSPNALSLITKALY
;
A
#
# COMPACT_ATOMS: atom_id res chain seq x y z
N GLY A 1 0.54 -36.99 12.64
CA GLY A 1 1.20 -35.87 13.34
C GLY A 1 0.81 -34.57 12.67
N LYS A 2 0.46 -33.52 13.42
CA LYS A 2 0.21 -32.19 12.85
C LYS A 2 1.54 -31.67 12.26
N ILE A 3 1.70 -31.75 10.94
CA ILE A 3 2.70 -30.97 10.23
C ILE A 3 2.00 -29.63 9.95
N GLY A 4 2.13 -28.66 10.86
CA GLY A 4 1.43 -27.39 10.74
C GLY A 4 2.05 -26.30 11.62
N TYR A 5 1.87 -25.04 11.21
CA TYR A 5 2.29 -23.87 11.97
C TYR A 5 1.65 -23.85 13.36
N ASN A 6 2.38 -23.40 14.37
CA ASN A 6 1.82 -23.23 15.72
C ASN A 6 0.75 -22.13 15.75
N GLU A 7 -0.10 -22.14 16.79
CA GLU A 7 -1.22 -21.21 16.90
C GLU A 7 -0.76 -19.75 16.96
N ASP A 8 0.37 -19.48 17.63
CA ASP A 8 0.95 -18.14 17.71
C ASP A 8 1.30 -17.59 16.33
N SER A 9 1.93 -18.39 15.46
CA SER A 9 2.26 -18.00 14.08
C SER A 9 0.99 -17.71 13.28
N ILE A 10 -0.02 -18.56 13.42
CA ILE A 10 -1.31 -18.38 12.75
C ILE A 10 -1.97 -17.06 13.20
N ASN A 11 -1.94 -16.78 14.50
CA ASN A 11 -2.53 -15.58 15.08
C ASN A 11 -1.77 -14.32 14.68
N ALA A 12 -0.43 -14.38 14.63
CA ALA A 12 0.40 -13.28 14.14
C ALA A 12 0.10 -12.97 12.67
N VAL A 13 0.05 -13.97 11.79
CA VAL A 13 -0.29 -13.77 10.38
C VAL A 13 -1.70 -13.20 10.23
N LYS A 14 -2.70 -13.75 10.95
CA LYS A 14 -4.06 -13.20 10.96
C LYS A 14 -4.09 -11.74 11.41
N PHE A 15 -3.31 -11.38 12.43
CA PHE A 15 -3.21 -10.01 12.93
C PHE A 15 -2.72 -9.05 11.83
N LEU A 16 -1.66 -9.45 11.12
CA LEU A 16 -1.10 -8.67 10.01
C LEU A 16 -2.05 -8.57 8.82
N LEU A 17 -2.66 -9.68 8.38
CA LEU A 17 -3.60 -9.71 7.27
C LEU A 17 -4.85 -8.84 7.51
N LEU A 18 -5.33 -8.82 8.76
CA LEU A 18 -6.43 -7.94 9.18
C LEU A 18 -5.98 -6.49 9.40
N LYS A 19 -4.69 -6.17 9.19
CA LYS A 19 -4.09 -4.85 9.34
C LYS A 19 -4.34 -4.25 10.73
N LYS A 20 -4.33 -5.09 11.76
CA LYS A 20 -4.60 -4.65 13.13
C LYS A 20 -3.50 -3.70 13.61
N GLN A 21 -3.90 -2.63 14.30
CA GLN A 21 -3.00 -1.61 14.85
C GLN A 21 -2.12 -0.93 13.78
N LEU A 22 -2.65 -0.67 12.59
CA LEU A 22 -1.99 0.17 11.58
C LEU A 22 -1.53 1.51 12.21
N LYS A 23 -0.32 1.97 11.85
CA LYS A 23 0.41 3.10 12.46
C LYS A 23 0.90 2.93 13.89
N LYS A 24 0.66 1.79 14.54
CA LYS A 24 1.12 1.52 15.91
C LYS A 24 2.01 0.28 15.99
N ASN A 25 1.68 -0.78 15.26
CA ASN A 25 2.50 -1.98 15.16
C ASN A 25 3.44 -1.89 13.94
N ILE A 26 4.74 -2.14 14.15
CA ILE A 26 5.78 -2.00 13.13
C ILE A 26 5.64 -2.99 11.98
N ASP A 27 5.23 -4.22 12.27
CA ASP A 27 5.09 -5.27 11.25
C ASP A 27 3.84 -5.04 10.40
N THR A 28 2.72 -4.65 11.02
CA THR A 28 1.51 -4.22 10.29
C THR A 28 1.81 -3.03 9.40
N GLN A 29 2.56 -2.03 9.90
CA GLN A 29 2.91 -0.87 9.09
C GLN A 29 3.81 -1.24 7.92
N THR A 30 4.81 -2.11 8.15
CA THR A 30 5.71 -2.59 7.11
C THR A 30 4.93 -3.34 6.03
N LEU A 31 3.98 -4.20 6.41
CA LEU A 31 3.13 -4.92 5.46
C LEU A 31 2.25 -3.97 4.65
N GLU A 32 1.65 -2.95 5.28
CA GLU A 32 0.82 -1.97 4.56
C GLU A 32 1.64 -1.12 3.60
N ASP A 33 2.84 -0.69 4.00
CA ASP A 33 3.76 0.07 3.14
C ASP A 33 4.11 -0.76 1.90
N VAL A 34 4.50 -2.04 2.08
CA VAL A 34 4.79 -2.96 0.96
C VAL A 34 3.57 -3.15 0.07
N ALA A 35 2.38 -3.37 0.65
CA ALA A 35 1.16 -3.54 -0.14
C ALA A 35 0.82 -2.29 -0.96
N CYS A 36 1.04 -1.09 -0.41
CA CYS A 36 0.82 0.17 -1.10
C CYS A 36 1.86 0.41 -2.20
N LEU A 37 3.14 0.12 -1.94
CA LEU A 37 4.21 0.22 -2.94
C LEU A 37 3.94 -0.72 -4.12
N VAL A 38 3.63 -1.98 -3.84
CA VAL A 38 3.29 -2.98 -4.86
C VAL A 38 2.07 -2.54 -5.68
N PHE A 39 1.04 -1.99 -5.04
CA PHE A 39 -0.10 -1.41 -5.75
C PHE A 39 0.32 -0.29 -6.71
N LEU A 40 1.08 0.69 -6.22
CA LEU A 40 1.50 1.84 -7.00
C LEU A 40 2.40 1.45 -8.18
N GLU A 41 3.33 0.52 -7.96
CA GLU A 41 4.31 0.12 -8.97
C GLU A 41 3.71 -0.79 -10.05
N PHE A 42 2.96 -1.83 -9.65
CA PHE A 42 2.58 -2.89 -10.57
C PHE A 42 1.12 -2.82 -11.03
N TYR A 43 0.22 -2.24 -10.23
CA TYR A 43 -1.22 -2.34 -10.48
C TYR A 43 -1.88 -1.00 -10.81
N PHE A 44 -1.32 0.12 -10.36
CA PHE A 44 -1.98 1.42 -10.44
C PHE A 44 -2.24 1.87 -11.87
N LEU A 45 -1.33 1.62 -12.82
CA LEU A 45 -1.52 2.03 -14.21
C LEU A 45 -2.73 1.34 -14.85
N GLN A 46 -2.84 0.02 -14.76
CA GLN A 46 -4.01 -0.69 -15.28
C GLN A 46 -5.29 -0.35 -14.48
N PHE A 47 -5.14 -0.09 -13.18
CA PHE A 47 -6.25 0.33 -12.34
C PHE A 47 -6.78 1.72 -12.76
N SER A 48 -5.91 2.63 -13.19
CA SER A 48 -6.26 4.00 -13.55
C SER A 48 -7.14 4.09 -14.80
N GLU A 49 -7.02 3.14 -15.71
CA GLU A 49 -7.84 3.05 -16.92
C GLU A 49 -9.34 2.84 -16.64
N LYS A 50 -9.69 2.38 -15.43
CA LYS A 50 -11.07 1.97 -15.08
C LYS A 50 -11.90 3.04 -14.39
N TYR A 51 -11.29 4.14 -13.96
CA TYR A 51 -11.95 5.13 -13.10
C TYR A 51 -11.65 6.56 -13.54
N SER A 52 -12.55 7.48 -13.17
CA SER A 52 -12.34 8.90 -13.40
C SER A 52 -11.16 9.46 -12.59
N GLU A 53 -10.54 10.53 -13.08
CA GLU A 53 -9.43 11.21 -12.40
C GLU A 53 -9.76 11.56 -10.95
N ASN A 54 -10.95 12.14 -10.68
CA ASN A 54 -11.38 12.48 -9.32
C ASN A 54 -11.41 11.26 -8.39
N LYS A 55 -11.84 10.10 -8.90
CA LYS A 55 -11.86 8.86 -8.13
C LYS A 55 -10.44 8.37 -7.85
N LEU A 56 -9.55 8.49 -8.84
CA LEU A 56 -8.15 8.08 -8.73
C LEU A 56 -7.37 8.93 -7.75
N ILE A 57 -7.55 10.26 -7.78
CA ILE A 57 -6.97 11.18 -6.79
C ILE A 57 -7.36 10.76 -5.38
N GLY A 58 -8.65 10.51 -5.15
CA GLY A 58 -9.13 10.05 -3.84
C GLY A 58 -8.58 8.69 -3.41
N ILE A 59 -8.25 7.81 -4.37
CA ILE A 59 -7.60 6.51 -4.08
C ILE A 59 -6.13 6.72 -3.73
N ILE A 60 -5.39 7.51 -4.50
CA ILE A 60 -3.98 7.82 -4.23
C ILE A 60 -3.84 8.44 -2.83
N GLN A 61 -4.66 9.43 -2.49
CA GLN A 61 -4.62 10.07 -1.17
C GLN A 61 -4.94 9.08 -0.03
N LYS A 62 -5.87 8.15 -0.23
CA LYS A 62 -6.18 7.10 0.75
C LYS A 62 -5.06 6.08 0.89
N THR A 63 -4.39 5.72 -0.21
CA THR A 63 -3.20 4.88 -0.19
C THR A 63 -2.08 5.58 0.57
N TRP A 64 -1.78 6.83 0.22
CA TRP A 64 -0.78 7.66 0.87
C TRP A 64 -1.01 7.80 2.38
N LYS A 65 -2.25 8.09 2.81
CA LYS A 65 -2.59 8.28 4.23
C LYS A 65 -2.31 7.05 5.10
N LYS A 66 -2.28 5.84 4.53
CA LYS A 66 -2.01 4.59 5.28
C LYS A 66 -0.52 4.30 5.44
N MET A 67 0.29 4.84 4.56
CA MET A 67 1.73 4.60 4.53
C MET A 67 2.45 5.37 5.64
N SER A 68 3.62 4.86 6.02
CA SER A 68 4.57 5.57 6.89
C SER A 68 5.43 6.55 6.07
N ASP A 69 6.17 7.41 6.77
CA ASP A 69 7.15 8.31 6.14
C ASP A 69 8.23 7.52 5.37
N LYS A 70 8.59 6.32 5.84
CA LYS A 70 9.52 5.44 5.12
C LYS A 70 8.87 4.92 3.83
N GLY A 71 7.60 4.55 3.89
CA GLY A 71 6.81 4.17 2.71
C GLY A 71 6.73 5.32 1.70
N HIS A 72 6.45 6.54 2.14
CA HIS A 72 6.41 7.72 1.28
C HIS A 72 7.74 7.98 0.58
N LYS A 73 8.86 7.88 1.31
CA LYS A 73 10.19 7.99 0.71
C LYS A 73 10.44 6.90 -0.33
N ALA A 74 10.03 5.66 -0.06
CA ALA A 74 10.17 4.57 -1.01
C ALA A 74 9.36 4.80 -2.30
N VAL A 75 8.20 5.47 -2.24
CA VAL A 75 7.42 5.82 -3.45
C VAL A 75 8.20 6.75 -4.37
N LEU A 76 9.00 7.67 -3.82
CA LEU A 76 9.79 8.62 -4.61
C LEU A 76 10.90 7.95 -5.45
N GLU A 77 11.33 6.76 -5.04
CA GLU A 77 12.33 5.96 -5.75
C GLU A 77 11.71 5.08 -6.85
N LEU A 78 10.38 4.98 -6.92
CA LEU A 78 9.69 4.19 -7.93
C LEU A 78 9.68 4.90 -9.29
N LYS A 79 9.79 4.11 -10.36
CA LYS A 79 9.69 4.59 -11.74
C LYS A 79 8.26 4.52 -12.24
N PHE A 80 7.58 5.65 -12.26
CA PHE A 80 6.22 5.76 -12.80
C PHE A 80 6.21 6.09 -14.29
N SER A 81 5.19 5.61 -15.01
CA SER A 81 4.87 6.13 -16.34
C SER A 81 4.45 7.60 -16.25
N PRO A 82 4.56 8.39 -17.34
CA PRO A 82 4.19 9.81 -17.31
C PRO A 82 2.75 10.06 -16.84
N ASN A 83 1.80 9.20 -17.25
CA ASN A 83 0.40 9.31 -16.85
C ASN A 83 0.21 9.01 -15.36
N ALA A 84 0.85 7.95 -14.85
CA ALA A 84 0.77 7.59 -13.44
C ALA A 84 1.40 8.68 -12.56
N LEU A 85 2.57 9.20 -12.97
CA LEU A 85 3.25 10.29 -12.28
C LEU A 85 2.38 11.55 -12.22
N SER A 86 1.74 11.93 -13.33
CA SER A 86 0.86 13.10 -13.38
C SER A 86 -0.29 13.00 -12.37
N LEU A 87 -0.94 11.83 -12.27
CA LEU A 87 -2.02 11.59 -11.31
C LEU A 87 -1.52 11.62 -9.86
N ILE A 88 -0.36 11.01 -9.59
CA ILE A 88 0.24 10.99 -8.25
C ILE A 88 0.62 12.40 -7.82
N THR A 89 1.27 13.19 -8.68
CA THR A 89 1.63 14.58 -8.39
C THR A 89 0.40 15.41 -8.09
N LYS A 90 -0.63 15.37 -8.96
CA LYS A 90 -1.90 16.09 -8.73
C LYS A 90 -2.61 15.70 -7.44
N ALA A 91 -2.44 14.47 -6.98
CA ALA A 91 -3.11 13.98 -5.78
C ALA A 91 -2.43 14.44 -4.48
N LEU A 92 -1.13 14.74 -4.53
CA LEU A 92 -0.29 14.99 -3.35
C LEU A 92 0.21 16.44 -3.25
N TYR A 93 0.15 17.21 -4.33
CA TYR A 93 0.60 18.60 -4.44
C TYR A 93 -0.46 19.44 -5.16
#